data_AF-A0A3D2RS25-F1
#
_entry.id   AF-A0A3D2RS25-F1
#
_cell.length_a   1.000
_cell.length_b   1.000
_cell.length_c   1.000
_cell.angle_alpha   90.00
_cell.angle_beta   90.00
_cell.angle_gamma   90.00
#
_symmetry.space_group_name_H-M   'P 1'
#
loop_
_entity.id
_entity.type
_entity.pdbx_description
1 polymer ?
#
loop_
_entity_poly.entity_id
_entity_poly.type
_entity_poly.pdbx_seq_one_letter_code
_entity_poly.pdbx_strand_id
1 'polypeptide(L)'
;KIRNLIEMLGNHVSEFGDKAQTLVDDFKPKLIMNKVRKKSQLEDAERFVYLVREYLSVEMEYLGHIEYDERVVDACENMRPFLLEQPNSKVSLNIYNILFNVGVTDRQLRYNRKSYKKMSKGVRLESKLWKD
;
A
#
# COMPACT_ATOMS: atom_id res chain seq x y z
N LYS A 1 18.84 -13.54 -14.72
CA LYS A 1 18.31 -12.40 -13.91
C LYS A 1 17.95 -11.26 -14.87
N ILE A 2 17.01 -10.38 -14.53
CA ILE A 2 16.62 -9.25 -15.41
C ILE A 2 17.82 -8.40 -15.83
N ARG A 3 18.80 -8.18 -14.94
CA ARG A 3 20.06 -7.48 -15.26
C ARG A 3 20.80 -8.08 -16.46
N ASN A 4 20.91 -9.40 -16.52
CA ASN A 4 21.59 -10.07 -17.63
C ASN A 4 20.85 -9.82 -18.95
N LEU A 5 19.51 -9.78 -18.93
CA LEU A 5 18.73 -9.48 -20.13
C LEU A 5 18.95 -8.04 -20.59
N ILE A 6 18.98 -7.08 -19.66
CA ILE A 6 19.25 -5.66 -19.97
C ILE A 6 20.67 -5.51 -20.55
N GLU A 7 21.65 -6.17 -19.94
CA GLU A 7 23.03 -6.17 -20.42
C GLU A 7 23.14 -6.77 -21.83
N MET A 8 22.48 -7.90 -22.09
CA MET A 8 22.40 -8.50 -23.43
C MET A 8 21.77 -7.54 -24.44
N LEU A 9 20.68 -6.85 -24.07
CA LEU A 9 20.04 -5.86 -24.94
C LEU A 9 20.98 -4.69 -25.25
N GLY A 10 21.66 -4.16 -24.23
CA GLY A 10 22.61 -3.05 -24.38
C GLY A 10 23.82 -3.41 -25.25
N ASN A 11 24.32 -4.65 -25.15
CA ASN A 11 25.42 -5.15 -25.98
C ASN A 11 25.05 -5.27 -27.46
N HIS A 12 23.76 -5.49 -27.78
CA HIS A 12 23.29 -5.51 -29.17
C HIS A 12 22.90 -4.12 -29.67
N VAL A 13 22.15 -3.36 -28.87
CA VAL A 13 21.70 -1.99 -29.18
C VAL A 13 21.62 -1.21 -27.87
N SER A 14 22.57 -0.30 -27.65
CA SER A 14 22.69 0.50 -26.41
C SER A 14 21.37 1.18 -26.02
N GLU A 15 20.69 1.80 -26.99
CA GLU A 15 19.43 2.52 -26.76
C GLU A 15 18.34 1.63 -26.11
N PHE A 16 18.26 0.34 -26.47
CA PHE A 16 17.29 -0.58 -25.88
C PHE A 16 17.70 -1.04 -24.49
N GLY A 17 19.00 -1.18 -24.23
CA GLY A 17 19.52 -1.39 -22.88
C GLY A 17 19.15 -0.24 -21.95
N ASP A 18 19.40 1.00 -22.37
CA ASP A 18 19.11 2.21 -21.59
C ASP A 18 17.61 2.38 -21.31
N LYS A 19 16.76 2.15 -22.33
CA LYS A 19 15.30 2.15 -22.17
C LYS A 19 14.82 1.08 -21.20
N ALA A 20 15.34 -0.15 -21.32
CA ALA A 20 14.97 -1.25 -20.43
C ALA A 20 15.42 -0.98 -18.99
N GLN A 21 16.63 -0.42 -18.80
CA GLN A 21 17.14 -0.02 -17.48
C GLN A 21 16.25 1.05 -16.85
N THR A 22 15.91 2.09 -17.61
CA THR A 22 14.98 3.15 -17.16
C THR A 22 13.63 2.58 -16.75
N LEU A 23 13.05 1.66 -17.53
CA LEU A 23 11.77 1.02 -17.19
C LEU A 23 11.83 0.25 -15.87
N VAL A 24 12.92 -0.47 -15.62
CA VAL A 24 13.10 -1.22 -14.36
C VAL A 24 13.31 -0.27 -13.18
N ASP A 25 14.09 0.80 -13.37
CA ASP A 25 14.37 1.77 -12.32
C ASP A 25 13.14 2.61 -11.94
N ASP A 26 12.28 2.92 -12.91
CA ASP A 26 11.04 3.69 -12.70
C ASP A 26 9.90 2.83 -12.15
N PHE A 27 9.90 1.53 -12.44
CA PHE A 27 8.89 0.62 -11.94
C PHE A 27 9.11 0.34 -10.44
N LYS A 28 8.48 1.14 -9.58
CA LYS A 28 8.53 1.02 -8.12
C LYS A 28 7.18 0.59 -7.54
N PRO A 29 6.80 -0.70 -7.66
CA PRO A 29 5.51 -1.18 -7.18
C PRO A 29 5.38 -1.00 -5.67
N LYS A 30 4.15 -0.76 -5.22
CA LYS A 30 3.81 -0.62 -3.80
C LYS A 30 3.03 -1.84 -3.32
N LEU A 31 3.46 -2.43 -2.19
CA LEU A 31 2.85 -3.62 -1.61
C LEU A 31 1.99 -3.26 -0.40
N ILE A 32 0.74 -3.75 -0.39
CA ILE A 32 -0.14 -3.75 0.78
C ILE A 32 -0.56 -5.19 1.06
N MET A 33 -0.28 -5.68 2.27
CA MET A 33 -0.70 -7.02 2.68
C MET A 33 -2.10 -6.97 3.30
N ASN A 34 -3.09 -7.53 2.61
CA ASN A 34 -4.47 -7.53 3.11
C ASN A 34 -4.81 -8.84 3.86
N LYS A 35 -5.82 -8.79 4.74
CA LYS A 35 -6.34 -9.92 5.51
C LYS A 35 -5.26 -10.66 6.32
N VAL A 36 -4.33 -9.92 6.92
CA VAL A 36 -3.28 -10.50 7.76
C VAL A 36 -3.87 -11.04 9.05
N ARG A 37 -3.65 -12.33 9.32
CA ARG A 37 -4.14 -13.04 10.52
C ARG A 37 -3.01 -13.37 11.49
N LYS A 38 -1.77 -13.47 11.00
CA LYS A 38 -0.61 -13.91 11.77
C LYS A 38 0.59 -13.01 11.50
N LYS A 39 1.40 -12.79 12.54
CA LYS A 39 2.65 -12.02 12.44
C LYS A 39 3.62 -12.59 11.38
N SER A 40 3.65 -13.91 11.20
CA SER A 40 4.49 -14.56 10.18
C SER A 40 4.21 -14.05 8.76
N GLN A 41 2.97 -13.63 8.46
CA GLN A 41 2.63 -13.07 7.14
C GLN A 41 3.23 -11.68 6.92
N LEU A 42 3.60 -10.97 8.00
CA LEU A 42 4.35 -9.72 7.89
C LEU A 42 5.80 -10.00 7.49
N GLU A 43 6.39 -11.07 8.03
CA GLU A 43 7.74 -11.52 7.64
C GLU A 43 7.76 -11.99 6.19
N ASP A 44 6.68 -12.64 5.72
CA ASP A 44 6.54 -13.03 4.32
C ASP A 44 6.48 -11.82 3.37
N ALA A 45 5.92 -10.69 3.82
CA ALA A 45 5.91 -9.44 3.06
C ALA A 45 7.33 -8.90 2.84
N GLU A 46 8.14 -8.84 3.91
CA GLU A 46 9.53 -8.41 3.86
C GLU A 46 10.37 -9.34 2.98
N ARG A 47 10.16 -10.67 3.11
CA ARG A 47 10.80 -11.66 2.24
C ARG A 47 10.41 -11.44 0.77
N PHE A 48 9.14 -11.15 0.50
CA PHE A 48 8.67 -10.91 -0.86
C PHE A 48 9.33 -9.67 -1.49
N VAL A 49 9.43 -8.55 -0.75
CA VAL A 49 10.17 -7.36 -1.18
C VAL A 49 11.62 -7.69 -1.52
N TYR A 50 12.30 -8.46 -0.64
CA TYR A 50 13.66 -8.91 -0.88
C TYR A 50 13.78 -9.76 -2.16
N LEU A 51 12.87 -10.72 -2.37
CA LEU A 51 12.87 -11.58 -3.55
C LEU A 51 12.65 -10.78 -4.85
N VAL A 52 11.73 -9.82 -4.84
CA VAL A 52 11.50 -8.94 -6.01
C VAL A 52 12.77 -8.17 -6.36
N ARG A 53 13.45 -7.62 -5.35
CA ARG A 53 14.73 -6.92 -5.56
C ARG A 53 15.82 -7.85 -6.10
N GLU A 54 15.98 -9.03 -5.51
CA GLU A 54 17.06 -9.96 -5.87
C GLU A 54 16.88 -10.59 -7.26
N TYR A 55 15.66 -10.98 -7.60
CA TYR A 55 15.38 -11.71 -8.83
C TYR A 55 14.99 -10.81 -10.00
N LEU A 56 14.26 -9.73 -9.73
CA LEU A 56 13.75 -8.81 -10.75
C LEU A 56 14.53 -7.51 -10.83
N SER A 57 15.39 -7.20 -9.85
CA SER A 57 16.10 -5.90 -9.78
C SER A 57 15.16 -4.70 -9.74
N VAL A 58 13.95 -4.94 -9.23
CA VAL A 58 12.90 -3.94 -9.06
C VAL A 58 12.86 -3.56 -7.59
N GLU A 59 12.90 -2.27 -7.29
CA GLU A 59 12.71 -1.77 -5.94
C GLU A 59 11.21 -1.70 -5.63
N MET A 60 10.77 -2.38 -4.57
CA MET A 60 9.37 -2.43 -4.15
C MET A 60 9.20 -1.75 -2.79
N GLU A 61 8.16 -0.93 -2.65
CA GLU A 61 7.85 -0.22 -1.40
C GLU A 61 6.76 -0.97 -0.62
N TYR A 62 7.08 -1.51 0.56
CA TYR A 62 6.06 -2.06 1.45
C TYR A 62 5.37 -0.94 2.25
N LEU A 63 4.10 -0.70 1.93
CA LEU A 63 3.31 0.37 2.56
C LEU A 63 2.69 -0.03 3.90
N GLY A 64 2.58 -1.33 4.17
CA GLY A 64 2.00 -1.87 5.39
C GLY A 64 0.96 -2.95 5.12
N HIS A 65 0.22 -3.30 6.18
CA HIS A 65 -0.75 -4.37 6.15
C HIS A 65 -2.09 -3.92 6.71
N ILE A 66 -3.13 -4.68 6.39
CA ILE A 66 -4.47 -4.60 6.95
C ILE A 66 -4.76 -5.94 7.64
N GLU A 67 -5.02 -5.90 8.95
CA GLU A 67 -5.40 -7.08 9.70
C GLU A 67 -6.75 -7.65 9.22
N TYR A 68 -6.93 -8.95 9.38
CA TYR A 68 -8.24 -9.55 9.20
C TYR A 68 -9.22 -9.05 10.27
N ASP A 69 -10.40 -8.65 9.83
CA ASP A 69 -11.52 -8.26 10.69
C ASP A 69 -12.81 -8.67 9.98
N GLU A 70 -13.65 -9.45 10.67
CA GLU A 70 -14.91 -9.95 10.11
C GLU A 70 -15.89 -8.83 9.78
N ARG A 71 -15.83 -7.71 10.53
CA ARG A 71 -16.66 -6.52 10.30
C ARG A 71 -16.41 -5.85 8.95
N VAL A 72 -15.30 -6.18 8.27
CA VAL A 72 -15.08 -5.73 6.88
C VAL A 72 -16.06 -6.41 5.93
N VAL A 73 -16.44 -7.66 6.21
CA VAL A 73 -17.47 -8.39 5.44
C VAL A 73 -18.82 -7.74 5.68
N ASP A 74 -19.18 -7.49 6.95
CA ASP A 74 -20.43 -6.80 7.29
C ASP A 74 -20.56 -5.44 6.59
N ALA A 75 -19.48 -4.64 6.59
CA ALA A 75 -19.44 -3.35 5.89
C ALA A 75 -19.63 -3.50 4.37
N CYS A 76 -19.06 -4.56 3.77
CA CYS A 76 -19.29 -4.87 2.36
C CYS A 76 -20.75 -5.26 2.08
N GLU A 77 -21.37 -6.07 2.94
CA GLU A 77 -22.78 -6.48 2.82
C GLU A 77 -23.73 -5.28 2.97
N ASN A 78 -23.42 -4.37 3.90
CA ASN A 78 -24.13 -3.11 4.09
C ASN A 78 -23.83 -2.07 2.99
N MET A 79 -22.99 -2.40 2.01
CA MET A 79 -22.53 -1.51 0.94
C MET A 79 -21.98 -0.18 1.44
N ARG A 80 -21.36 -0.19 2.62
CA ARG A 80 -20.87 1.02 3.28
C ARG A 80 -19.37 0.93 3.52
N PRO A 81 -18.58 1.95 3.13
CA PRO A 81 -17.15 1.93 3.36
C PRO A 81 -16.80 1.71 4.84
N PHE A 82 -16.00 0.67 5.12
CA PHE A 82 -15.65 0.24 6.47
C PHE A 82 -15.14 1.36 7.39
N LEU A 83 -14.37 2.31 6.85
CA LEU A 83 -13.87 3.47 7.62
C LEU A 83 -15.02 4.30 8.23
N LEU A 84 -16.14 4.46 7.51
CA LEU A 84 -17.29 5.26 7.96
C LEU A 84 -18.03 4.61 9.13
N GLU A 85 -18.04 3.27 9.19
CA GLU A 85 -18.67 2.50 10.26
C GLU A 85 -17.75 2.30 11.45
N GLN A 86 -16.49 1.96 11.19
CA GLN A 86 -15.52 1.54 12.21
C GLN A 86 -14.27 2.44 12.23
N PRO A 87 -14.38 3.78 12.37
CA PRO A 87 -13.28 4.73 12.17
C PRO A 87 -12.11 4.61 13.16
N ASN A 88 -12.28 3.86 14.25
CA ASN A 88 -11.27 3.66 15.30
C ASN A 88 -10.84 2.18 15.45
N SER A 89 -11.26 1.29 14.55
CA SER A 89 -10.81 -0.11 14.57
C SER A 89 -9.34 -0.24 14.18
N LYS A 90 -8.77 -1.43 14.41
CA LYS A 90 -7.39 -1.74 13.99
C LYS A 90 -7.22 -1.68 12.48
N VAL A 91 -8.18 -2.20 11.72
CA VAL A 91 -8.22 -2.08 10.24
C VAL A 91 -8.23 -0.61 9.81
N SER A 92 -9.02 0.24 10.46
CA SER A 92 -9.00 1.68 10.15
C SER A 92 -7.65 2.31 10.45
N LEU A 93 -7.02 1.97 11.58
CA LEU A 93 -5.67 2.42 11.91
C LEU A 93 -4.63 1.93 10.89
N ASN A 94 -4.72 0.68 10.45
CA ASN A 94 -3.90 0.11 9.39
C ASN A 94 -4.01 0.92 8.09
N ILE A 95 -5.23 1.22 7.66
CA ILE A 95 -5.49 2.03 6.46
C ILE A 95 -4.93 3.44 6.63
N TYR A 96 -5.08 4.06 7.81
CA TYR A 96 -4.50 5.39 8.08
C TYR A 96 -2.97 5.38 7.97
N ASN A 97 -2.32 4.35 8.52
CA ASN A 97 -0.87 4.17 8.41
C ASN A 97 -0.42 4.01 6.94
N ILE A 98 -1.15 3.21 6.16
CA ILE A 98 -0.89 3.04 4.72
C ILE A 98 -1.01 4.40 4.01
N LEU A 99 -2.07 5.18 4.28
CA LEU A 99 -2.25 6.50 3.68
C LEU A 99 -1.12 7.47 4.02
N PHE A 100 -0.57 7.41 5.24
CA PHE A 100 0.63 8.18 5.60
C PHE A 100 1.88 7.72 4.84
N ASN A 101 2.04 6.42 4.63
CA ASN A 101 3.17 5.86 3.91
C ASN A 101 3.09 6.14 2.40
N VAL A 102 1.88 6.19 1.83
CA VAL A 102 1.66 6.64 0.44
C VAL A 102 2.06 8.11 0.23
N GLY A 103 2.11 8.91 1.30
CA GLY A 103 2.47 10.32 1.23
C GLY A 103 1.30 11.22 0.76
N VAL A 104 0.06 10.80 1.02
CA VAL A 104 -1.12 11.60 0.65
C VAL A 104 -1.08 12.94 1.38
N THR A 105 -1.05 14.02 0.62
CA THR A 105 -1.16 15.38 1.15
C THR A 105 -2.64 15.77 1.25
N ASP A 106 -3.04 16.37 2.37
CA ASP A 106 -4.37 16.94 2.53
C ASP A 106 -4.26 18.41 2.89
N ARG A 107 -4.90 19.25 2.07
CA ARG A 107 -4.97 20.70 2.29
C ARG A 107 -5.63 21.03 3.62
N GLN A 108 -6.50 20.17 4.14
CA GLN A 108 -7.13 20.33 5.45
C GLN A 108 -6.29 19.76 6.62
N LEU A 109 -5.08 19.23 6.36
CA LEU A 109 -4.17 18.65 7.34
C LEU A 109 -4.83 17.57 8.22
N ARG A 110 -5.82 16.83 7.68
CA ARG A 110 -6.46 15.69 8.36
C ARG A 110 -5.49 14.51 8.43
N TYR A 111 -4.60 14.39 7.44
CA TYR A 111 -3.55 13.37 7.42
C TYR A 111 -2.33 13.82 8.23
N ASN A 112 -2.39 13.64 9.55
CA ASN A 112 -1.25 13.86 10.45
C ASN A 112 -0.63 12.53 10.88
N ARG A 113 0.61 12.28 10.46
CA ARG A 113 1.37 11.05 10.79
C ARG A 113 1.54 10.81 12.29
N LYS A 114 1.45 11.86 13.12
CA LYS A 114 1.50 11.78 14.59
C LYS A 114 0.15 11.47 15.25
N SER A 115 -0.97 11.64 14.54
CA SER A 115 -2.30 11.40 15.11
C SER A 115 -3.38 11.16 14.06
N TYR A 116 -4.07 10.02 14.18
CA TYR A 116 -5.25 9.70 13.37
C TYR A 116 -6.55 10.33 13.88
N LYS A 117 -6.53 11.09 15.00
CA LYS A 117 -7.75 11.66 15.61
C LYS A 117 -8.52 12.58 14.66
N LYS A 118 -7.80 13.45 13.93
CA LYS A 118 -8.39 14.36 12.94
C LYS A 118 -9.03 13.56 11.79
N MET A 119 -8.36 12.51 11.35
CA MET A 119 -8.83 11.62 10.30
C MET A 119 -10.12 10.91 10.71
N SER A 120 -10.12 10.21 11.84
CA SER A 120 -11.31 9.55 12.39
C SER A 120 -12.46 10.52 12.64
N LYS A 121 -12.19 11.76 13.08
CA LYS A 121 -13.21 12.80 13.20
C LYS A 121 -13.79 13.20 11.83
N GLY A 122 -12.95 13.41 10.83
CA GLY A 122 -13.38 13.71 9.46
C GLY A 122 -14.25 12.60 8.88
N VAL A 123 -13.80 11.35 9.00
CA VAL A 123 -14.54 10.16 8.57
C VAL A 123 -15.90 10.04 9.29
N ARG A 124 -15.97 10.35 10.59
CA ARG A 124 -17.25 10.41 11.32
C ARG A 124 -18.18 11.52 10.86
N LEU A 125 -17.64 12.65 10.42
CA LEU A 125 -18.46 13.72 9.86
C LEU A 125 -19.02 13.31 8.49
N GLU A 126 -18.18 12.73 7.63
CA GLU A 126 -18.59 12.17 6.33
C GLU A 126 -19.64 11.07 6.51
N SER A 127 -19.48 10.20 7.49
CA SER A 127 -20.42 9.12 7.82
C SER A 127 -21.85 9.63 8.07
N LYS A 128 -22.04 10.87 8.54
CA LYS A 128 -23.36 11.50 8.73
C LYS A 128 -23.98 12.04 7.43
N LEU A 129 -23.15 12.31 6.42
CA LEU A 129 -23.58 12.75 5.09
C LEU A 129 -24.02 11.56 4.22
N TRP A 130 -23.43 10.40 4.47
CA TRP A 130 -23.84 9.11 3.93
C TRP A 130 -25.04 8.60 4.74
N LYS A 131 -26.20 9.24 4.55
CA LYS A 131 -27.50 8.67 4.92
C LYS A 131 -28.01 7.85 3.75
N ASP A 132 -28.66 6.73 4.07
CA ASP A 132 -29.41 5.92 3.10
C ASP A 132 -30.44 6.75 2.33
#